data_AF-A0A9D1JYB1-F1
#
_entry.id   AF-A0A9D1JYB1-F1
#
_cell.length_a   1.000
_cell.length_b   1.000
_cell.length_c   1.000
_cell.angle_alpha   90.00
_cell.angle_beta   90.00
_cell.angle_gamma   90.00
#
_symmetry.space_group_name_H-M   'P 1'
#
loop_
_entity.id
_entity.type
_entity.pdbx_description
1 polymer ?
#
loop_
_entity_poly.entity_id
_entity_poly.type
_entity_poly.pdbx_seq_one_letter_code
_entity_poly.pdbx_strand_id
1 'polypeptide(L)'
;MIQLNLDLNYLTQYFEITTQRLNEYSAKSIDEVMELEEQEGNQAASLIASAMQNPDKLAKLLQLIDPKNRYLIIRNLSENDLSKLLPYLEQEDLLWGLKYFRVDKIIEMLNKLPTEELMSVVLQRFTLKDIFLLMPQEDINKFFENQEVERQDVMKYFETLNPSELERILMHQFGNSMKDKTQQEHLMFINSLRDEDFTKMLQNMEKPDQVGLMVGLVKEKPELMEQINPENITRPMRTMEKHDILKCMDVLDPEFLIPMVEELPPDLLQVVATQIDPRIFAQVLIDEFPDVLSKIAL
;
A
#
# COMPACT_ATOMS: atom_id res chain seq x y z
N MET A 1 -27.90 20.87 3.21
CA MET A 1 -27.23 22.03 3.80
C MET A 1 -26.21 21.51 4.79
N ILE A 2 -24.93 21.83 4.60
CA ILE A 2 -23.82 21.40 5.45
C ILE A 2 -23.58 22.50 6.49
N GLN A 3 -23.83 22.19 7.77
CA GLN A 3 -23.56 23.11 8.87
C GLN A 3 -22.19 22.81 9.46
N LEU A 4 -21.31 23.82 9.46
CA LEU A 4 -19.96 23.73 10.01
C LEU A 4 -19.92 24.19 11.47
N ASN A 5 -18.90 23.74 12.21
CA ASN A 5 -18.66 24.19 13.57
C ASN A 5 -17.82 25.47 13.53
N LEU A 6 -18.47 26.60 13.28
CA LEU A 6 -17.83 27.92 13.18
C LEU A 6 -18.09 28.71 14.47
N ASP A 7 -17.04 29.30 15.04
CA ASP A 7 -17.17 30.25 16.15
C ASP A 7 -17.64 31.61 15.61
N LEU A 8 -18.71 32.18 16.19
CA LEU A 8 -19.19 33.52 15.88
C LEU A 8 -18.09 34.58 16.00
N ASN A 9 -17.17 34.45 16.96
CA ASN A 9 -16.04 35.35 17.10
C ASN A 9 -15.08 35.27 15.89
N TYR A 10 -14.92 34.08 15.31
CA TYR A 10 -14.08 33.86 14.14
C TYR A 10 -14.63 34.56 12.91
N LEU A 11 -15.94 34.42 12.67
CA LEU A 11 -16.64 35.08 11.58
C LEU A 11 -16.50 36.60 11.70
N THR A 12 -16.58 37.14 12.91
CA THR A 12 -16.48 38.59 13.10
C THR A 12 -15.09 39.18 12.89
N GLN A 13 -14.03 38.40 13.15
CA GLN A 13 -12.68 38.80 12.77
C GLN A 13 -12.43 38.69 11.26
N TYR A 14 -13.03 37.71 10.58
CA TYR A 14 -12.80 37.47 9.15
C TYR A 14 -13.67 38.35 8.24
N PHE A 15 -14.88 38.68 8.69
CA PHE A 15 -15.86 39.51 7.99
C PHE A 15 -15.87 40.98 8.47
N GLU A 16 -14.89 41.37 9.30
CA GLU A 16 -14.76 42.73 9.88
C GLU A 16 -16.04 43.24 10.57
N ILE A 17 -16.83 42.33 11.16
CA ILE A 17 -18.07 42.68 11.87
C ILE A 17 -17.68 43.25 13.24
N THR A 18 -17.98 44.52 13.47
CA THR A 18 -17.66 45.18 14.75
C THR A 18 -18.37 44.53 15.93
N THR A 19 -17.74 44.59 17.11
CA THR A 19 -18.27 44.03 18.37
C THR A 19 -19.64 44.62 18.75
N GLN A 20 -19.95 45.83 18.27
CA GLN A 20 -21.23 46.49 18.48
C GLN A 20 -22.34 45.85 17.65
N ARG A 21 -22.10 45.55 16.36
CA ARG A 21 -23.03 44.81 15.48
C ARG A 21 -23.23 43.36 15.93
N LEU A 22 -22.17 42.73 16.44
CA LEU A 22 -22.18 41.36 16.96
C LEU A 22 -23.20 41.15 18.08
N ASN A 23 -23.34 42.15 18.96
CA ASN A 23 -24.32 42.10 20.05
C ASN A 23 -25.77 42.16 19.53
N GLU A 24 -26.01 42.81 18.38
CA GLU A 24 -27.30 42.86 17.70
C GLU A 24 -27.65 41.54 16.99
N TYR A 25 -26.64 40.70 16.75
CA TYR A 25 -26.74 39.39 16.09
C TYR A 25 -26.78 38.20 17.06
N SER A 26 -26.68 38.45 18.37
CA SER A 26 -26.61 37.43 19.43
C SER A 26 -27.75 36.38 19.45
N ALA A 27 -28.87 36.66 18.78
CA ALA A 27 -30.02 35.76 18.67
C ALA A 27 -30.30 35.28 17.22
N LYS A 28 -29.44 35.63 16.26
CA LYS A 28 -29.62 35.33 14.84
C LYS A 28 -28.75 34.15 14.40
N SER A 29 -29.22 33.39 13.43
CA SER A 29 -28.41 32.37 12.75
C SER A 29 -27.36 33.02 11.84
N ILE A 30 -26.32 32.29 11.47
CA ILE A 30 -25.24 32.86 10.65
C ILE A 30 -25.77 33.27 9.27
N ASP A 31 -26.65 32.46 8.65
CA ASP A 31 -27.36 32.81 7.41
C ASP A 31 -28.11 34.17 7.52
N GLU A 32 -28.82 34.42 8.63
CA GLU A 32 -29.53 35.69 8.87
C GLU A 32 -28.59 36.87 9.09
N VAL A 33 -27.43 36.63 9.72
CA VAL A 33 -26.40 37.66 9.90
C VAL A 33 -25.78 38.03 8.55
N MET A 34 -25.53 37.04 7.70
CA MET A 34 -24.97 37.20 6.36
C MET A 34 -25.93 37.97 5.43
N GLU A 35 -27.23 37.66 5.44
CA GLU A 35 -28.24 38.39 4.66
C GLU A 35 -28.37 39.86 5.08
N LEU A 36 -28.30 40.14 6.39
CA LEU A 36 -28.38 41.51 6.92
C LEU A 36 -27.14 42.31 6.56
N GLU A 37 -25.95 41.72 6.67
CA GLU A 37 -24.70 42.35 6.30
C GLU A 37 -24.60 42.61 4.78
N GLU A 38 -25.15 41.71 3.95
CA GLU A 38 -25.27 41.93 2.49
C GLU A 38 -26.19 43.12 2.15
N GLN A 39 -27.34 43.26 2.83
CA GLN A 39 -28.25 44.40 2.68
C GLN A 39 -27.62 45.72 3.11
N GLU A 40 -26.72 45.69 4.10
CA GLU A 40 -25.97 46.86 4.57
C GLU A 40 -24.71 47.16 3.73
N GLY A 41 -24.47 46.40 2.65
CA GLY A 41 -23.36 46.64 1.72
C GLY A 41 -22.01 46.17 2.25
N ASN A 42 -21.98 45.27 3.24
CA ASN A 42 -20.74 44.70 3.75
C ASN A 42 -20.09 43.77 2.71
N GLN A 43 -18.77 43.87 2.56
CA GLN A 43 -17.97 43.14 1.57
C GLN A 43 -17.86 41.63 1.84
N ALA A 44 -18.65 41.07 2.76
CA ALA A 44 -18.67 39.66 3.12
C ALA A 44 -18.92 38.72 1.92
N ALA A 45 -19.79 39.09 0.98
CA ALA A 45 -19.99 38.36 -0.27
C ALA A 45 -18.74 38.40 -1.19
N SER A 46 -18.02 39.52 -1.21
CA SER A 46 -16.72 39.67 -1.90
C SER A 46 -15.63 38.80 -1.24
N LEU A 47 -15.65 38.67 0.09
CA LEU A 47 -14.74 37.82 0.85
C LEU A 47 -14.97 36.33 0.54
N ILE A 48 -16.22 35.87 0.51
CA ILE A 48 -16.58 34.50 0.10
C ILE A 48 -16.16 34.25 -1.35
N ALA A 49 -16.53 35.13 -2.29
CA ALA A 49 -16.15 35.01 -3.68
C ALA A 49 -14.61 34.97 -3.88
N SER A 50 -13.87 35.77 -3.10
CA SER A 50 -12.40 35.76 -3.12
C SER A 50 -11.78 34.54 -2.43
N ALA A 51 -12.46 33.96 -1.44
CA ALA A 51 -12.04 32.74 -0.76
C ALA A 51 -12.24 31.52 -1.65
N MET A 52 -13.34 31.48 -2.41
CA MET A 52 -13.63 30.44 -3.41
C MET A 52 -12.63 30.41 -4.58
N GLN A 53 -11.73 31.40 -4.67
CA GLN A 53 -10.63 31.47 -5.65
C GLN A 53 -9.24 31.30 -5.01
N ASN A 54 -9.17 31.11 -3.69
CA ASN A 54 -7.92 31.04 -2.96
C ASN A 54 -7.99 29.97 -1.85
N PRO A 55 -7.27 28.84 -2.00
CA PRO A 55 -7.31 27.72 -1.06
C PRO A 55 -6.95 28.11 0.38
N ASP A 56 -5.98 29.01 0.57
CA ASP A 56 -5.57 29.44 1.91
C ASP A 56 -6.67 30.24 2.61
N LYS A 57 -7.40 31.06 1.86
CA LYS A 57 -8.55 31.79 2.38
C LYS A 57 -9.73 30.86 2.65
N LEU A 58 -10.00 29.92 1.75
CA LEU A 58 -11.09 28.95 1.91
C LEU A 58 -10.84 28.01 3.10
N ALA A 59 -9.62 27.48 3.23
CA ALA A 59 -9.23 26.62 4.36
C ALA A 59 -9.43 27.33 5.70
N LYS A 60 -9.10 28.63 5.76
CA LYS A 60 -9.36 29.48 6.92
C LYS A 60 -10.87 29.67 7.13
N LEU A 61 -11.59 30.17 6.12
CA LEU A 61 -13.02 30.45 6.17
C LEU A 61 -13.83 29.26 6.69
N LEU A 62 -13.57 28.06 6.17
CA LEU A 62 -14.25 26.82 6.54
C LEU A 62 -13.65 26.14 7.79
N GLN A 63 -12.62 26.75 8.40
CA GLN A 63 -11.84 26.20 9.50
C GLN A 63 -11.41 24.75 9.25
N LEU A 64 -10.89 24.48 8.06
CA LEU A 64 -10.52 23.13 7.63
C LEU A 64 -9.33 22.56 8.41
N ILE A 65 -8.74 23.29 9.37
CA ILE A 65 -7.79 22.70 10.31
C ILE A 65 -8.50 21.77 11.32
N ASP A 66 -9.79 22.00 11.59
CA ASP A 66 -10.63 21.12 12.41
C ASP A 66 -11.05 19.89 11.58
N PRO A 67 -10.61 18.66 11.94
CA PRO A 67 -11.03 17.43 11.26
C PRO A 67 -12.54 17.23 11.28
N LYS A 68 -13.26 17.78 12.27
CA LYS A 68 -14.73 17.70 12.32
C LYS A 68 -15.35 18.48 11.16
N ASN A 69 -14.84 19.66 10.83
CA ASN A 69 -15.34 20.44 9.69
C ASN A 69 -15.03 19.75 8.36
N ARG A 70 -13.83 19.17 8.21
CA ARG A 70 -13.50 18.32 7.05
C ARG A 70 -14.48 17.15 6.94
N TYR A 71 -14.71 16.41 8.03
CA TYR A 71 -15.66 15.29 8.06
C TYR A 71 -17.09 15.70 7.69
N LEU A 72 -17.56 16.85 8.20
CA LEU A 72 -18.91 17.36 7.91
C LEU A 72 -19.09 17.65 6.41
N ILE A 73 -18.04 18.06 5.70
CA ILE A 73 -18.04 18.24 4.25
C ILE A 73 -17.96 16.87 3.56
N ILE A 74 -16.96 16.06 3.91
CA ILE A 74 -16.64 14.76 3.29
C ILE A 74 -17.81 13.78 3.35
N ARG A 75 -18.58 13.74 4.44
CA ARG A 75 -19.74 12.83 4.58
C ARG A 75 -20.89 13.08 3.59
N ASN A 76 -20.86 14.21 2.87
CA ASN A 76 -21.85 14.55 1.84
C ASN A 76 -21.39 14.15 0.43
N LEU A 77 -20.19 13.60 0.29
CA LEU A 77 -19.64 13.09 -0.97
C LEU A 77 -20.20 11.70 -1.29
N SER A 78 -20.32 11.39 -2.57
CA SER A 78 -20.61 10.03 -3.03
C SER A 78 -19.38 9.13 -2.86
N GLU A 79 -19.56 7.80 -2.90
CA GLU A 79 -18.43 6.86 -2.88
C GLU A 79 -17.41 7.14 -3.99
N ASN A 80 -17.89 7.46 -5.20
CA ASN A 80 -17.03 7.82 -6.32
C ASN A 80 -16.24 9.11 -6.07
N ASP A 81 -16.83 10.07 -5.34
CA ASP A 81 -16.15 11.31 -5.00
C ASP A 81 -15.13 11.10 -3.87
N LEU A 82 -15.39 10.17 -2.94
CA LEU A 82 -14.42 9.79 -1.90
C LEU A 82 -13.16 9.15 -2.51
N SER A 83 -13.31 8.30 -3.52
CA SER A 83 -12.16 7.73 -4.25
C SER A 83 -11.26 8.80 -4.86
N LYS A 84 -11.84 9.88 -5.41
CA LYS A 84 -11.06 11.00 -5.97
C LYS A 84 -10.27 11.77 -4.93
N LEU A 85 -10.61 11.66 -3.64
CA LEU A 85 -9.88 12.31 -2.56
C LEU A 85 -8.58 11.57 -2.18
N LEU A 86 -8.50 10.26 -2.44
CA LEU A 86 -7.38 9.44 -1.97
C LEU A 86 -6.02 9.79 -2.57
N PRO A 87 -5.90 10.21 -3.85
CA PRO A 87 -4.64 10.69 -4.41
C PRO A 87 -4.05 11.93 -3.71
N TYR A 88 -4.83 12.64 -2.90
CA TYR A 88 -4.40 13.81 -2.14
C TYR A 88 -3.95 13.50 -0.71
N LEU A 89 -3.99 12.22 -0.31
CA LEU A 89 -3.45 11.76 0.96
C LEU A 89 -1.95 11.54 0.84
N GLU A 90 -1.22 11.85 1.90
CA GLU A 90 0.18 11.46 2.02
C GLU A 90 0.26 9.93 2.22
N GLN A 91 1.41 9.34 1.89
CA GLN A 91 1.63 7.90 2.00
C GLN A 91 1.36 7.39 3.44
N GLU A 92 1.75 8.17 4.45
CA GLU A 92 1.52 7.82 5.86
C GLU A 92 0.03 7.75 6.23
N ASP A 93 -0.82 8.57 5.59
CA ASP A 93 -2.26 8.58 5.81
C ASP A 93 -2.93 7.38 5.12
N LEU A 94 -2.44 7.01 3.93
CA LEU A 94 -2.88 5.80 3.25
C LEU A 94 -2.56 4.55 4.10
N LEU A 95 -1.33 4.45 4.60
CA LEU A 95 -0.92 3.38 5.53
C LEU A 95 -1.72 3.41 6.84
N TRP A 96 -2.09 4.61 7.32
CA TRP A 96 -2.97 4.75 8.46
C TRP A 96 -4.36 4.17 8.17
N GLY A 97 -4.92 4.41 6.99
CA GLY A 97 -6.18 3.82 6.54
C GLY A 97 -6.16 2.30 6.57
N LEU A 98 -5.03 1.68 6.22
CA LEU A 98 -4.89 0.22 6.26
C LEU A 98 -4.99 -0.38 7.68
N LYS A 99 -4.86 0.43 8.74
CA LYS A 99 -5.02 -0.04 10.13
C LYS A 99 -6.44 -0.53 10.43
N TYR A 100 -7.43 -0.12 9.65
CA TYR A 100 -8.81 -0.59 9.82
C TYR A 100 -9.02 -2.03 9.34
N PHE A 101 -8.14 -2.56 8.49
CA PHE A 101 -8.22 -3.94 8.05
C PHE A 101 -7.66 -4.94 9.08
N ARG A 102 -8.12 -6.19 8.95
CA ARG A 102 -7.52 -7.35 9.63
C ARG A 102 -6.27 -7.77 8.88
N VAL A 103 -5.35 -8.45 9.57
CA VAL A 103 -4.10 -8.97 8.98
C VAL A 103 -4.37 -9.82 7.74
N ASP A 104 -5.33 -10.76 7.80
CA ASP A 104 -5.64 -11.61 6.65
C ASP A 104 -6.05 -10.83 5.41
N LYS A 105 -6.78 -9.72 5.59
CA LYS A 105 -7.21 -8.86 4.48
C LYS A 105 -6.04 -8.05 3.92
N ILE A 106 -5.13 -7.58 4.77
CA ILE A 106 -3.88 -6.92 4.34
C ILE A 106 -3.03 -7.89 3.51
N ILE A 107 -2.86 -9.13 3.98
CA ILE A 107 -2.13 -10.17 3.25
C ILE A 107 -2.82 -10.49 1.91
N GLU A 108 -4.15 -10.57 1.87
CA GLU A 108 -4.91 -10.74 0.62
C GLU A 108 -4.64 -9.61 -0.38
N MET A 109 -4.59 -8.36 0.09
CA MET A 109 -4.27 -7.21 -0.76
C MET A 109 -2.82 -7.24 -1.24
N LEU A 110 -1.86 -7.59 -0.38
CA LEU A 110 -0.46 -7.79 -0.77
C LEU A 110 -0.33 -8.88 -1.85
N ASN A 111 -1.09 -9.98 -1.77
CA ASN A 111 -1.07 -11.04 -2.79
C ASN A 111 -1.58 -10.60 -4.16
N LYS A 112 -2.25 -9.44 -4.27
CA LYS A 112 -2.71 -8.86 -5.55
C LYS A 112 -1.68 -7.92 -6.17
N LEU A 113 -0.60 -7.58 -5.45
CA LEU A 113 0.45 -6.72 -5.97
C LEU A 113 1.23 -7.41 -7.09
N PRO A 114 1.84 -6.64 -8.01
CA PRO A 114 2.91 -7.15 -8.87
C PRO A 114 4.02 -7.80 -8.03
N THR A 115 4.65 -8.85 -8.56
CA THR A 115 5.68 -9.62 -7.85
C THR A 115 6.81 -8.73 -7.35
N GLU A 116 7.25 -7.75 -8.13
CA GLU A 116 8.30 -6.81 -7.75
C GLU A 116 7.93 -6.02 -6.49
N GLU A 117 6.72 -5.45 -6.44
CA GLU A 117 6.23 -4.71 -5.28
C GLU A 117 5.97 -5.61 -4.07
N LEU A 118 5.47 -6.82 -4.30
CA LEU A 118 5.29 -7.79 -3.23
C LEU A 118 6.63 -8.16 -2.59
N MET A 119 7.65 -8.34 -3.42
CA MET A 119 9.01 -8.64 -2.98
C MET A 119 9.65 -7.45 -2.26
N SER A 120 9.45 -6.23 -2.73
CA SER A 120 9.99 -5.02 -2.07
C SER A 120 9.50 -4.91 -0.62
N VAL A 121 8.23 -5.26 -0.37
CA VAL A 121 7.61 -5.31 0.96
C VAL A 121 8.15 -6.47 1.80
N VAL A 122 8.13 -7.70 1.27
CA VAL A 122 8.50 -8.89 2.05
C VAL A 122 9.99 -8.87 2.43
N LEU A 123 10.84 -8.38 1.53
CA LEU A 123 12.29 -8.30 1.74
C LEU A 123 12.72 -7.23 2.76
N GLN A 124 11.81 -6.38 3.23
CA GLN A 124 12.08 -5.49 4.37
C GLN A 124 12.40 -6.26 5.65
N ARG A 125 11.92 -7.50 5.78
CA ARG A 125 12.06 -8.32 7.00
C ARG A 125 12.55 -9.74 6.77
N PHE A 126 12.32 -10.29 5.59
CA PHE A 126 12.64 -11.68 5.30
C PHE A 126 13.65 -11.77 4.17
N THR A 127 14.51 -12.79 4.21
CA THR A 127 15.37 -13.14 3.08
C THR A 127 14.64 -14.08 2.12
N LEU A 128 15.13 -14.22 0.88
CA LEU A 128 14.66 -15.25 -0.06
C LEU A 128 14.68 -16.66 0.57
N LYS A 129 15.68 -16.93 1.41
CA LYS A 129 15.80 -18.20 2.12
C LYS A 129 14.63 -18.41 3.08
N ASP A 130 14.22 -17.38 3.81
CA ASP A 130 13.10 -17.47 4.75
C ASP A 130 11.77 -17.73 4.01
N ILE A 131 11.59 -17.08 2.85
CA ILE A 131 10.43 -17.28 1.97
C ILE A 131 10.37 -18.74 1.51
N PHE A 132 11.43 -19.23 0.85
CA PHE A 132 11.44 -20.57 0.27
C PHE A 132 11.44 -21.68 1.33
N LEU A 133 12.02 -21.44 2.51
CA LEU A 133 11.98 -22.41 3.61
C LEU A 133 10.55 -22.63 4.10
N LEU A 134 9.71 -21.59 4.09
CA LEU A 134 8.31 -21.69 4.49
C LEU A 134 7.39 -22.16 3.36
N MET A 135 7.87 -22.28 2.13
CA MET A 135 7.07 -22.76 0.98
C MET A 135 6.65 -24.24 1.14
N PRO A 136 5.40 -24.61 0.76
CA PRO A 136 4.98 -26.01 0.67
C PRO A 136 5.87 -26.81 -0.28
N GLN A 137 6.11 -28.08 0.03
CA GLN A 137 6.94 -28.94 -0.83
C GLN A 137 6.36 -29.08 -2.24
N GLU A 138 5.03 -29.13 -2.37
CA GLU A 138 4.37 -29.21 -3.67
C GLU A 138 4.70 -28.01 -4.58
N ASP A 139 4.79 -26.81 -4.01
CA ASP A 139 5.10 -25.60 -4.78
C ASP A 139 6.59 -25.48 -5.09
N ILE A 140 7.48 -25.97 -4.20
CA ILE A 140 8.90 -26.15 -4.51
C ILE A 140 9.06 -27.13 -5.69
N ASN A 141 8.31 -28.23 -5.70
CA ASN A 141 8.37 -29.20 -6.79
C ASN A 141 7.88 -28.60 -8.11
N LYS A 142 6.79 -27.83 -8.10
CA LYS A 142 6.29 -27.10 -9.27
C LYS A 142 7.30 -26.09 -9.82
N PHE A 143 8.05 -25.42 -8.95
CA PHE A 143 9.12 -24.52 -9.37
C PHE A 143 10.14 -25.25 -10.25
N PHE A 144 10.57 -26.46 -9.87
CA PHE A 144 11.51 -27.26 -10.67
C PHE A 144 10.88 -27.96 -11.89
N GLU A 145 9.55 -27.97 -12.02
CA GLU A 145 8.85 -28.40 -13.24
C GLU A 145 8.75 -27.28 -14.28
N ASN A 146 9.05 -26.03 -13.89
CA ASN A 146 8.92 -24.89 -14.75
C ASN A 146 9.96 -24.92 -15.88
N GLN A 147 9.52 -24.66 -17.11
CA GLN A 147 10.37 -24.65 -18.30
C GLN A 147 11.38 -23.49 -18.30
N GLU A 148 11.12 -22.42 -17.54
CA GLU A 148 12.04 -21.30 -17.36
C GLU A 148 13.24 -21.65 -16.45
N VAL A 149 13.14 -22.73 -15.66
CA VAL A 149 14.27 -23.27 -14.91
C VAL A 149 15.16 -24.07 -15.86
N GLU A 150 16.09 -23.36 -16.48
CA GLU A 150 17.01 -23.95 -17.46
C GLU A 150 18.08 -24.80 -16.76
N ARG A 151 18.31 -25.99 -17.31
CA ARG A 151 19.38 -26.90 -16.85
C ARG A 151 20.73 -26.20 -16.74
N GLN A 152 21.05 -25.31 -17.68
CA GLN A 152 22.33 -24.59 -17.67
C GLN A 152 22.53 -23.76 -16.41
N ASP A 153 21.49 -23.10 -15.90
CA ASP A 153 21.62 -22.26 -14.70
C ASP A 153 21.70 -23.09 -13.43
N VAL A 154 20.98 -24.21 -13.39
CA VAL A 154 21.13 -25.21 -12.32
C VAL A 154 22.56 -25.78 -12.31
N MET A 155 23.13 -26.07 -13.49
CA MET A 155 24.51 -26.53 -13.59
C MET A 155 25.51 -25.47 -13.11
N LYS A 156 25.33 -24.20 -13.48
CA LYS A 156 26.15 -23.09 -12.94
C LYS A 156 26.06 -23.03 -11.42
N TYR A 157 24.87 -23.20 -10.84
CA TYR A 157 24.73 -23.27 -9.38
C TYR A 157 25.56 -24.41 -8.78
N PHE A 158 25.46 -25.64 -9.33
CA PHE A 158 26.24 -26.78 -8.84
C PHE A 158 27.76 -26.60 -9.00
N GLU A 159 28.22 -25.83 -10.00
CA GLU A 159 29.63 -25.45 -10.14
C GLU A 159 30.12 -24.55 -8.99
N THR A 160 29.23 -23.74 -8.38
CA THR A 160 29.57 -22.87 -7.24
C THR A 160 29.61 -23.60 -5.90
N LEU A 161 29.01 -24.79 -5.80
CA LEU A 161 29.04 -25.59 -4.57
C LEU A 161 30.44 -26.11 -4.27
N ASN A 162 30.76 -26.29 -2.99
CA ASN A 162 31.99 -26.99 -2.66
C ASN A 162 31.88 -28.48 -3.01
N PRO A 163 33.00 -29.17 -3.32
CA PRO A 163 32.96 -30.57 -3.76
C PRO A 163 32.25 -31.51 -2.77
N SER A 164 32.43 -31.29 -1.46
CA SER A 164 31.81 -32.11 -0.42
C SER A 164 30.28 -31.94 -0.34
N GLU A 165 29.77 -30.75 -0.63
CA GLU A 165 28.33 -30.48 -0.67
C GLU A 165 27.69 -31.15 -1.86
N LEU A 166 28.29 -31.02 -3.05
CA LEU A 166 27.80 -31.67 -4.27
C LEU A 166 27.83 -33.21 -4.12
N GLU A 167 28.92 -33.76 -3.56
CA GLU A 167 29.02 -35.18 -3.26
C GLU A 167 27.91 -35.63 -2.31
N ARG A 168 27.66 -34.89 -1.21
CA ARG A 168 26.59 -35.21 -0.26
C ARG A 168 25.23 -35.25 -0.94
N ILE A 169 24.89 -34.22 -1.74
CA ILE A 169 23.61 -34.13 -2.45
C ILE A 169 23.43 -35.36 -3.36
N LEU A 170 24.47 -35.67 -4.16
CA LEU A 170 24.41 -36.78 -5.10
C LEU A 170 24.42 -38.15 -4.43
N MET A 171 25.16 -38.33 -3.34
CA MET A 171 25.14 -39.57 -2.55
C MET A 171 23.78 -39.82 -1.91
N HIS A 172 23.09 -38.76 -1.46
CA HIS A 172 21.75 -38.89 -0.91
C HIS A 172 20.76 -39.47 -1.96
N GLN A 173 20.94 -39.11 -3.22
CA GLN A 173 20.01 -39.49 -4.28
C GLN A 173 20.39 -40.76 -5.05
N PHE A 174 21.68 -40.95 -5.31
CA PHE A 174 22.21 -42.02 -6.17
C PHE A 174 23.12 -43.01 -5.41
N GLY A 175 23.25 -42.83 -4.08
CA GLY A 175 23.98 -43.71 -3.19
C GLY A 175 25.50 -43.68 -3.37
N ASN A 176 26.17 -44.71 -2.84
CA ASN A 176 27.62 -44.81 -2.76
C ASN A 176 28.36 -44.79 -4.10
N SER A 177 27.65 -44.94 -5.23
CA SER A 177 28.21 -44.79 -6.57
C SER A 177 28.74 -43.38 -6.86
N MET A 178 28.34 -42.38 -6.05
CA MET A 178 28.80 -41.00 -6.15
C MET A 178 29.95 -40.66 -5.21
N LYS A 179 30.32 -41.58 -4.32
CA LYS A 179 31.37 -41.37 -3.34
C LYS A 179 32.75 -41.29 -4.00
N ASP A 180 33.63 -40.44 -3.45
CA ASP A 180 35.04 -40.31 -3.85
C ASP A 180 35.25 -39.92 -5.34
N LYS A 181 34.20 -39.42 -6.00
CA LYS A 181 34.27 -38.83 -7.35
C LYS A 181 34.69 -37.38 -7.27
N THR A 182 35.37 -36.92 -8.31
CA THR A 182 35.71 -35.51 -8.47
C THR A 182 34.46 -34.68 -8.78
N GLN A 183 34.49 -33.39 -8.45
CA GLN A 183 33.41 -32.45 -8.78
C GLN A 183 33.11 -32.45 -10.29
N GLN A 184 34.13 -32.57 -11.14
CA GLN A 184 33.94 -32.64 -12.59
C GLN A 184 33.17 -33.90 -13.02
N GLU A 185 33.46 -35.05 -12.41
CA GLU A 185 32.72 -36.30 -12.67
C GLU A 185 31.27 -36.22 -12.19
N HIS A 186 31.01 -35.56 -11.05
CA HIS A 186 29.65 -35.26 -10.58
C HIS A 186 28.88 -34.39 -11.57
N LEU A 187 29.48 -33.29 -12.02
CA LEU A 187 28.85 -32.37 -12.97
C LEU A 187 28.57 -33.05 -14.33
N MET A 188 29.52 -33.85 -14.83
CA MET A 188 29.32 -34.66 -16.04
C MET A 188 28.18 -35.65 -15.87
N PHE A 189 28.09 -36.31 -14.71
CA PHE A 189 27.00 -37.23 -14.41
C PHE A 189 25.64 -36.51 -14.45
N ILE A 190 25.51 -35.38 -13.72
CA ILE A 190 24.27 -34.60 -13.69
C ILE A 190 23.87 -34.16 -15.10
N ASN A 191 24.82 -33.66 -15.90
CA ASN A 191 24.55 -33.19 -17.25
C ASN A 191 24.14 -34.33 -18.22
N SER A 192 24.54 -35.57 -17.93
CA SER A 192 24.15 -36.75 -18.72
C SER A 192 22.75 -37.29 -18.41
N LEU A 193 22.11 -36.81 -17.34
CA LEU A 193 20.74 -37.22 -16.98
C LEU A 193 19.74 -36.78 -18.04
N ARG A 194 18.79 -37.64 -18.39
CA ARG A 194 17.61 -37.26 -19.19
C ARG A 194 16.78 -36.22 -18.44
N ASP A 195 16.02 -35.40 -19.14
CA ASP A 195 15.28 -34.28 -18.53
C ASP A 195 14.36 -34.72 -17.40
N GLU A 196 13.61 -35.81 -17.58
CA GLU A 196 12.76 -36.36 -16.52
C GLU A 196 13.55 -36.79 -15.27
N ASP A 197 14.72 -37.41 -15.47
CA ASP A 197 15.58 -37.88 -14.39
C ASP A 197 16.25 -36.70 -13.67
N PHE A 198 16.58 -35.64 -14.43
CA PHE A 198 17.13 -34.39 -13.90
C PHE A 198 16.09 -33.63 -13.07
N THR A 199 14.86 -33.45 -13.56
CA THR A 199 13.80 -32.81 -12.76
C THR A 199 13.51 -33.60 -11.49
N LYS A 200 13.41 -34.93 -11.58
CA LYS A 200 13.24 -35.81 -10.40
C LYS A 200 14.42 -35.69 -9.43
N MET A 201 15.63 -35.55 -9.93
CA MET A 201 16.82 -35.28 -9.12
C MET A 201 16.60 -34.00 -8.29
N LEU A 202 16.20 -32.89 -8.91
CA LEU A 202 15.96 -31.63 -8.19
C LEU A 202 14.83 -31.74 -7.14
N GLN A 203 13.73 -32.40 -7.50
CA GLN A 203 12.57 -32.60 -6.62
C GLN A 203 12.85 -33.51 -5.41
N ASN A 204 13.84 -34.41 -5.53
CA ASN A 204 14.23 -35.35 -4.47
C ASN A 204 15.42 -34.85 -3.63
N MET A 205 15.93 -33.64 -3.86
CA MET A 205 16.93 -33.04 -2.98
C MET A 205 16.33 -32.78 -1.60
N GLU A 206 17.17 -32.77 -0.56
CA GLU A 206 16.72 -32.34 0.76
C GLU A 206 16.27 -30.87 0.69
N LYS A 207 15.22 -30.51 1.42
CA LYS A 207 14.63 -29.16 1.36
C LYS A 207 15.64 -28.01 1.51
N PRO A 208 16.63 -28.06 2.42
CA PRO A 208 17.65 -27.01 2.49
C PRO A 208 18.44 -26.82 1.20
N ASP A 209 18.73 -27.90 0.47
CA ASP A 209 19.46 -27.88 -0.80
C ASP A 209 18.58 -27.35 -1.93
N GLN A 210 17.29 -27.73 -1.95
CA GLN A 210 16.30 -27.16 -2.87
C GLN A 210 16.18 -25.65 -2.68
N VAL A 211 16.03 -25.20 -1.43
CA VAL A 211 15.97 -23.77 -1.10
C VAL A 211 17.26 -23.06 -1.50
N GLY A 212 18.42 -23.66 -1.24
CA GLY A 212 19.71 -23.13 -1.67
C GLY A 212 19.79 -22.92 -3.18
N LEU A 213 19.37 -23.91 -3.95
CA LEU A 213 19.29 -23.83 -5.41
C LEU A 213 18.31 -22.75 -5.87
N MET A 214 17.08 -22.72 -5.33
CA MET A 214 16.09 -21.69 -5.67
C MET A 214 16.61 -20.27 -5.41
N VAL A 215 17.27 -20.04 -4.27
CA VAL A 215 17.91 -18.74 -3.97
C VAL A 215 19.00 -18.41 -4.99
N GLY A 216 19.83 -19.40 -5.36
CA GLY A 216 20.86 -19.22 -6.38
C GLY A 216 20.26 -18.83 -7.73
N LEU A 217 19.25 -19.56 -8.18
CA LEU A 217 18.58 -19.34 -9.46
C LEU A 217 17.90 -17.97 -9.52
N VAL A 218 17.13 -17.60 -8.48
CA VAL A 218 16.42 -16.31 -8.43
C VAL A 218 17.38 -15.12 -8.34
N LYS A 219 18.57 -15.29 -7.74
CA LYS A 219 19.58 -14.22 -7.75
C LYS A 219 20.17 -13.96 -9.13
N GLU A 220 20.34 -15.00 -9.94
CA GLU A 220 20.84 -14.89 -11.31
C GLU A 220 19.73 -14.47 -12.29
N LYS A 221 18.50 -14.95 -12.06
CA LYS A 221 17.30 -14.70 -12.87
C LYS A 221 16.12 -14.30 -11.97
N PRO A 222 16.02 -13.02 -11.57
CA PRO A 222 14.95 -12.52 -10.69
C PRO A 222 13.53 -12.79 -11.21
N GLU A 223 13.35 -12.85 -12.52
CA GLU A 223 12.08 -13.15 -13.20
C GLU A 223 11.47 -14.50 -12.78
N LEU A 224 12.28 -15.45 -12.30
CA LEU A 224 11.79 -16.72 -11.77
C LEU A 224 10.88 -16.55 -10.53
N MET A 225 10.92 -15.39 -9.87
CA MET A 225 9.98 -15.06 -8.80
C MET A 225 8.54 -14.91 -9.30
N GLU A 226 8.32 -14.53 -10.57
CA GLU A 226 6.98 -14.40 -11.15
C GLU A 226 6.25 -15.75 -11.22
N GLN A 227 7.01 -16.84 -11.20
CA GLN A 227 6.51 -18.22 -11.21
C GLN A 227 6.10 -18.71 -9.81
N ILE A 228 6.40 -17.94 -8.77
CA ILE A 228 6.05 -18.27 -7.39
C ILE A 228 4.67 -17.70 -7.07
N ASN A 229 3.78 -18.56 -6.54
CA ASN A 229 2.49 -18.10 -6.03
C ASN A 229 2.68 -16.99 -4.97
N PRO A 230 2.05 -15.82 -5.12
CA PRO A 230 2.12 -14.71 -4.15
C PRO A 230 1.86 -15.13 -2.69
N GLU A 231 0.97 -16.10 -2.45
CA GLU A 231 0.71 -16.61 -1.11
C GLU A 231 1.93 -17.25 -0.45
N ASN A 232 2.82 -17.85 -1.24
CA ASN A 232 4.08 -18.39 -0.75
C ASN A 232 5.09 -17.30 -0.43
N ILE A 233 5.07 -16.19 -1.20
CA ILE A 233 5.91 -15.02 -0.96
C ILE A 233 5.51 -14.34 0.35
N THR A 234 4.22 -14.12 0.59
CA THR A 234 3.72 -13.45 1.80
C THR A 234 3.63 -14.37 3.01
N ARG A 235 3.82 -15.68 2.85
CA ARG A 235 3.67 -16.66 3.94
C ARG A 235 4.46 -16.31 5.21
N PRO A 236 5.73 -15.87 5.15
CA PRO A 236 6.47 -15.48 6.34
C PRO A 236 5.82 -14.33 7.11
N MET A 237 5.17 -13.39 6.41
CA MET A 237 4.54 -12.21 7.01
C MET A 237 3.34 -12.56 7.89
N ARG A 238 2.73 -13.75 7.73
CA ARG A 238 1.63 -14.22 8.59
C ARG A 238 2.06 -14.44 10.05
N THR A 239 3.36 -14.51 10.31
CA THR A 239 3.92 -14.61 11.66
C THR A 239 4.11 -13.26 12.35
N MET A 240 3.86 -12.16 11.64
CA MET A 240 4.08 -10.80 12.11
C MET A 240 2.82 -10.19 12.72
N GLU A 241 3.03 -9.23 13.62
CA GLU A 241 1.97 -8.35 14.10
C GLU A 241 1.57 -7.33 13.03
N LYS A 242 0.28 -6.94 13.00
CA LYS A 242 -0.26 -6.00 12.00
C LYS A 242 0.59 -4.74 11.83
N HIS A 243 1.01 -4.14 12.94
CA HIS A 243 1.76 -2.90 12.93
C HIS A 243 3.14 -3.04 12.26
N ASP A 244 3.76 -4.22 12.31
CA ASP A 244 5.04 -4.48 11.65
C ASP A 244 4.85 -4.78 10.17
N ILE A 245 3.74 -5.43 9.78
CA ILE A 245 3.36 -5.60 8.37
C ILE A 245 3.19 -4.22 7.72
N LEU A 246 2.43 -3.32 8.34
CA LEU A 246 2.20 -1.98 7.82
C LEU A 246 3.50 -1.17 7.67
N LYS A 247 4.48 -1.33 8.58
CA LYS A 247 5.81 -0.71 8.41
C LYS A 247 6.57 -1.23 7.20
N CYS A 248 6.36 -2.49 6.80
CA CYS A 248 7.00 -3.04 5.61
C CYS A 248 6.39 -2.48 4.32
N MET A 249 5.15 -1.99 4.38
CA MET A 249 4.43 -1.40 3.26
C MET A 249 4.82 0.06 2.99
N ASP A 250 5.70 0.65 3.81
CA ASP A 250 6.24 2.00 3.66
C ASP A 250 7.13 2.17 2.41
N VAL A 251 7.49 1.07 1.76
CA VAL A 251 8.22 1.08 0.48
C VAL A 251 7.29 1.11 -0.73
N LEU A 252 5.97 0.96 -0.54
CA LEU A 252 5.01 0.98 -1.63
C LEU A 252 4.64 2.42 -1.98
N ASP A 253 4.67 2.73 -3.28
CA ASP A 253 4.19 3.99 -3.79
C ASP A 253 2.66 4.15 -3.58
N PRO A 254 2.16 5.40 -3.46
CA PRO A 254 0.74 5.67 -3.27
C PRO A 254 -0.18 4.99 -4.30
N GLU A 255 0.27 4.78 -5.53
CA GLU A 255 -0.52 4.12 -6.58
C GLU A 255 -0.91 2.67 -6.23
N PHE A 256 -0.11 1.99 -5.40
CA PHE A 256 -0.42 0.64 -4.91
C PHE A 256 -1.23 0.65 -3.61
N LEU A 257 -1.10 1.71 -2.81
CA LEU A 257 -1.80 1.85 -1.53
C LEU A 257 -3.23 2.37 -1.71
N ILE A 258 -3.47 3.28 -2.67
CA ILE A 258 -4.80 3.86 -2.93
C ILE A 258 -5.84 2.77 -3.18
N PRO A 259 -5.66 1.80 -4.11
CA PRO A 259 -6.64 0.75 -4.35
C PRO A 259 -6.92 -0.13 -3.11
N MET A 260 -5.94 -0.27 -2.21
CA MET A 260 -6.13 -1.02 -0.96
C MET A 260 -7.00 -0.24 0.03
N VAL A 261 -6.79 1.07 0.14
CA VAL A 261 -7.59 1.96 0.99
C VAL A 261 -9.00 2.11 0.43
N GLU A 262 -9.19 2.08 -0.89
CA GLU A 262 -10.51 2.08 -1.55
C GLU A 262 -11.39 0.88 -1.16
N GLU A 263 -10.81 -0.25 -0.73
CA GLU A 263 -11.58 -1.39 -0.23
C GLU A 263 -12.25 -1.12 1.14
N LEU A 264 -12.01 0.06 1.76
CA LEU A 264 -12.65 0.44 3.02
C LEU A 264 -14.16 0.71 2.83
N PRO A 265 -14.98 0.35 3.83
CA PRO A 265 -16.34 0.85 3.93
C PRO A 265 -16.41 2.38 3.85
N PRO A 266 -17.45 2.97 3.24
CA PRO A 266 -17.54 4.41 3.01
C PRO A 266 -17.37 5.26 4.27
N ASP A 267 -17.89 4.82 5.42
CA ASP A 267 -17.76 5.51 6.69
C ASP A 267 -16.31 5.59 7.19
N LEU A 268 -15.51 4.54 6.98
CA LEU A 268 -14.09 4.54 7.30
C LEU A 268 -13.28 5.31 6.26
N LEU A 269 -13.63 5.21 4.98
CA LEU A 269 -13.01 5.98 3.91
C LEU A 269 -13.17 7.49 4.16
N GLN A 270 -14.35 7.93 4.60
CA GLN A 270 -14.60 9.31 5.02
C GLN A 270 -13.67 9.73 6.15
N VAL A 271 -13.42 8.86 7.14
CA VAL A 271 -12.50 9.15 8.26
C VAL A 271 -11.08 9.29 7.75
N VAL A 272 -10.61 8.40 6.87
CA VAL A 272 -9.26 8.49 6.27
C VAL A 272 -9.11 9.76 5.44
N ALA A 273 -10.11 10.12 4.62
CA ALA A 273 -10.09 11.33 3.83
C ALA A 273 -10.02 12.62 4.68
N THR A 274 -10.36 12.59 5.98
CA THR A 274 -10.13 13.74 6.87
C THR A 274 -8.65 14.03 7.15
N GLN A 275 -7.73 13.12 6.80
CA GLN A 275 -6.30 13.34 7.01
C GLN A 275 -5.66 14.26 5.96
N ILE A 276 -6.34 14.48 4.82
CA ILE A 276 -5.86 15.38 3.76
C ILE A 276 -5.52 16.75 4.36
N ASP A 277 -4.35 17.26 3.98
CA ASP A 277 -3.89 18.58 4.41
C ASP A 277 -4.99 19.64 4.17
N PRO A 278 -5.31 20.49 5.16
CA PRO A 278 -6.39 21.47 5.05
C PRO A 278 -6.32 22.37 3.82
N ARG A 279 -5.12 22.74 3.38
CA ARG A 279 -4.92 23.60 2.21
C ARG A 279 -5.12 22.83 0.93
N ILE A 280 -4.62 21.60 0.86
CA ILE A 280 -4.86 20.69 -0.28
C ILE A 280 -6.36 20.40 -0.39
N PHE A 281 -7.01 20.05 0.71
CA PHE A 281 -8.45 19.80 0.73
C PHE A 281 -9.26 21.02 0.26
N ALA A 282 -8.88 22.24 0.67
CA ALA A 282 -9.50 23.45 0.15
C ALA A 282 -9.32 23.62 -1.36
N GLN A 283 -8.12 23.34 -1.90
CA GLN A 283 -7.86 23.40 -3.34
C GLN A 283 -8.73 22.39 -4.09
N VAL A 284 -8.81 21.16 -3.59
CA VAL A 284 -9.64 20.09 -4.15
C VAL A 284 -11.13 20.47 -4.16
N LEU A 285 -11.63 21.09 -3.08
CA LEU A 285 -13.01 21.57 -3.05
C LEU A 285 -13.29 22.63 -4.11
N ILE A 286 -12.34 23.53 -4.36
CA ILE A 286 -12.46 24.58 -5.38
C ILE A 286 -12.49 23.97 -6.79
N ASP A 287 -11.56 23.07 -7.06
CA ASP A 287 -11.33 22.55 -8.42
C ASP A 287 -12.32 21.45 -8.81
N GLU A 288 -12.62 20.54 -7.88
CA GLU A 288 -13.35 19.30 -8.18
C GLU A 288 -14.75 19.25 -7.59
N PHE A 289 -15.03 19.99 -6.51
CA PHE A 289 -16.30 19.90 -5.78
C PHE A 289 -17.02 21.25 -5.56
N PRO A 290 -17.17 22.10 -6.60
CA PRO A 290 -17.84 23.40 -6.46
C PRO A 290 -19.32 23.27 -6.06
N ASP A 291 -19.98 22.17 -6.42
CA ASP A 291 -21.36 21.89 -6.03
C ASP A 291 -21.49 21.57 -4.53
N VAL A 292 -20.47 20.94 -3.93
CA VAL A 292 -20.42 20.67 -2.49
C VAL A 292 -20.23 21.97 -1.73
N LEU A 293 -19.34 22.84 -2.21
CA LEU A 293 -19.15 24.18 -1.65
C LEU A 293 -20.45 24.99 -1.65
N SER A 294 -21.24 24.91 -2.73
CA SER A 294 -22.54 25.61 -2.81
C SER A 294 -23.58 25.15 -1.78
N LYS A 295 -23.37 23.98 -1.15
CA LYS A 295 -24.28 23.40 -0.14
C LYS A 295 -23.85 23.72 1.30
N ILE A 296 -22.69 24.36 1.49
CA ILE A 296 -22.20 24.79 2.80
C ILE A 296 -22.97 26.05 3.21
N ALA A 297 -23.67 25.96 4.34
CA ALA A 297 -24.18 27.16 5.01
C ALA A 297 -23.04 27.70 5.88
N LEU A 298 -22.69 28.96 5.63
CA LEU A 298 -21.68 29.69 6.41
C LEU A 298 -22.36 30.37 7.58
#